data_AF-A0A519SSC4-F1
#
_entry.id   AF-A0A519SSC4-F1
#
_cell.length_a   1.000
_cell.length_b   1.000
_cell.length_c   1.000
_cell.angle_alpha   90.00
_cell.angle_beta   90.00
_cell.angle_gamma   90.00
#
_symmetry.space_group_name_H-M   'P 1'
#
loop_
_entity.id
_entity.type
_entity.pdbx_description
1 polymer ?
#
loop_
_entity_poly.entity_id
_entity_poly.type
_entity_poly.pdbx_seq_one_letter_code
_entity_poly.pdbx_strand_id
1 'polypeptide(L)'
;MSTNNINLAGEFYAMHALFRRGYVPALTLGNTKGVDILLYNPNNEKQFKVEVKTSSVTRNELNFGGENIGWRMGQKHEDIILDNLIYCFVFIPTNYTEQPRVFFVPSAEVARYVHWEHDHWLHNIPHKREVKDTDMRTFRILTRDFHQWENNFTLFE
;
A
#
# COMPACT_ATOMS: atom_id res chain seq x y z
N MET A 1 -4.45 -19.38 -1.61
CA MET A 1 -5.50 -18.71 -0.82
C MET A 1 -6.44 -18.00 -1.78
N SER A 2 -7.73 -17.84 -1.46
CA SER A 2 -8.61 -16.97 -2.24
C SER A 2 -8.15 -15.51 -2.10
N THR A 3 -8.46 -14.65 -3.08
CA THR A 3 -8.14 -13.22 -3.02
C THR A 3 -8.72 -12.56 -1.77
N ASN A 4 -9.94 -12.95 -1.38
CA ASN A 4 -10.59 -12.42 -0.18
C ASN A 4 -9.81 -12.77 1.10
N ASN A 5 -9.31 -14.01 1.21
CA ASN A 5 -8.55 -14.43 2.38
C ASN A 5 -7.20 -13.70 2.48
N ILE A 6 -6.57 -13.37 1.34
CA ILE A 6 -5.31 -12.62 1.31
C ILE A 6 -5.54 -11.18 1.75
N ASN A 7 -6.59 -10.52 1.26
CA ASN A 7 -6.92 -9.16 1.67
C ASN A 7 -7.20 -9.09 3.18
N LEU A 8 -8.06 -9.99 3.67
CA LEU A 8 -8.40 -10.08 5.09
C LEU A 8 -7.18 -10.39 5.97
N ALA A 9 -6.29 -11.28 5.52
CA ALA A 9 -5.03 -11.54 6.22
C ALA A 9 -4.15 -10.28 6.30
N GLY A 10 -4.11 -9.47 5.24
CA GLY A 10 -3.39 -8.20 5.23
C GLY A 10 -3.99 -7.17 6.20
N GLU A 11 -5.31 -7.02 6.21
CA GLU A 11 -6.02 -6.15 7.16
C GLU A 11 -5.72 -6.54 8.62
N PHE A 12 -5.86 -7.83 8.95
CA PHE A 12 -5.55 -8.31 10.30
C PHE A 12 -4.07 -8.16 10.65
N TYR A 13 -3.15 -8.34 9.71
CA TYR A 13 -1.72 -8.13 9.95
C TYR A 13 -1.40 -6.64 10.18
N ALA A 14 -2.01 -5.74 9.41
CA ALA A 14 -1.90 -4.30 9.63
C ALA A 14 -2.42 -3.91 11.03
N MET A 15 -3.59 -4.42 11.44
CA MET A 15 -4.11 -4.22 12.79
C MET A 15 -3.16 -4.77 13.86
N HIS A 16 -2.60 -5.97 13.67
CA HIS A 16 -1.60 -6.54 14.57
C HIS A 16 -0.40 -5.60 14.76
N ALA A 17 0.15 -5.09 13.65
CA ALA A 17 1.29 -4.16 13.68
C ALA A 17 0.96 -2.86 14.42
N LEU A 18 -0.25 -2.33 14.24
CA LEU A 18 -0.74 -1.12 14.92
C LEU A 18 -0.98 -1.37 16.43
N PHE A 19 -1.68 -2.45 16.79
CA PHE A 19 -1.90 -2.82 18.20
C PHE A 19 -0.58 -3.03 18.96
N ARG A 20 0.42 -3.65 18.32
CA ARG A 20 1.77 -3.85 18.89
C ARG A 20 2.47 -2.54 19.27
N ARG A 21 2.03 -1.40 18.73
CA ARG A 21 2.56 -0.06 19.02
C ARG A 21 1.66 0.78 19.92
N GLY A 22 0.57 0.20 20.45
CA GLY A 22 -0.33 0.89 21.38
C GLY A 22 -1.40 1.76 20.72
N TYR A 23 -1.51 1.73 19.39
CA TYR A 23 -2.64 2.37 18.71
C TYR A 23 -3.91 1.52 18.84
N VAL A 24 -5.07 2.16 18.60
CA VAL A 24 -6.39 1.53 18.68
C VAL A 24 -7.03 1.50 17.28
N PRO A 25 -6.73 0.50 16.43
CA PRO A 25 -7.39 0.29 15.15
C PRO A 25 -8.78 -0.35 15.30
N ALA A 26 -9.72 0.06 14.46
CA ALA A 26 -11.04 -0.52 14.29
C ALA A 26 -11.30 -0.82 12.81
N LEU A 27 -11.59 -2.10 12.49
CA LEU A 27 -11.92 -2.53 11.13
C LEU A 27 -13.30 -2.01 10.71
N THR A 28 -13.43 -1.51 9.49
CA THR A 28 -14.74 -1.10 8.95
C THR A 28 -15.47 -2.30 8.35
N LEU A 29 -16.79 -2.34 8.50
CA LEU A 29 -17.62 -3.42 7.94
C LEU A 29 -18.21 -3.02 6.59
N GLY A 30 -18.40 -4.01 5.73
CA GLY A 30 -19.21 -3.89 4.51
C GLY A 30 -18.54 -3.19 3.32
N ASN A 31 -17.21 -3.08 3.30
CA ASN A 31 -16.48 -2.32 2.27
C ASN A 31 -17.08 -0.91 2.07
N THR A 32 -17.48 -0.29 3.19
CA THR A 32 -18.08 1.05 3.18
C THR A 32 -17.12 1.98 2.44
N LYS A 33 -17.63 2.71 1.43
CA LYS A 33 -16.82 3.52 0.51
C LYS A 33 -15.89 4.46 1.30
N GLY A 34 -14.61 4.09 1.44
CA GLY A 34 -13.55 5.05 1.75
C GLY A 34 -12.34 4.55 2.52
N VAL A 35 -12.43 3.54 3.38
CA VAL A 35 -11.29 3.11 4.23
C VAL A 35 -11.53 1.75 4.92
N ASP A 36 -10.48 0.92 5.01
CA ASP A 36 -10.52 -0.40 5.67
C ASP A 36 -10.39 -0.33 7.21
N ILE A 37 -9.55 0.56 7.75
CA ILE A 37 -9.29 0.70 9.19
C ILE A 37 -9.42 2.17 9.62
N LEU A 38 -10.15 2.41 10.72
CA LEU A 38 -10.09 3.66 11.47
C LEU A 38 -9.09 3.50 12.62
N LEU A 39 -8.11 4.39 12.71
CA LEU A 39 -7.04 4.31 13.69
C LEU A 39 -7.13 5.48 14.66
N TYR A 40 -7.13 5.20 15.96
CA TYR A 40 -7.00 6.19 17.02
C TYR A 40 -5.65 6.08 17.71
N ASN A 41 -4.94 7.20 17.89
CA ASN A 41 -3.74 7.29 18.70
C ASN A 41 -4.10 7.89 20.07
N PRO A 42 -4.05 7.10 21.17
CA PRO A 42 -4.42 7.58 22.50
C PRO A 42 -3.42 8.58 23.09
N ASN A 43 -2.20 8.70 22.56
CA ASN A 43 -1.17 9.60 23.10
C ASN A 43 -1.36 11.05 22.68
N ASN A 44 -1.95 11.29 21.51
CA ASN A 44 -2.16 12.63 20.94
C ASN A 44 -3.62 12.90 20.54
N GLU A 45 -4.53 11.96 20.83
CA GLU A 45 -5.96 12.00 20.52
C GLU A 45 -6.31 12.14 19.02
N LYS A 46 -5.33 11.91 18.12
CA LYS A 46 -5.54 12.00 16.66
C LYS A 46 -6.20 10.74 16.11
N GLN A 47 -6.92 10.94 14.99
CA GLN A 47 -7.57 9.88 14.22
C GLN A 47 -7.05 9.85 12.79
N PHE A 48 -6.84 8.65 12.28
CA PHE A 48 -6.37 8.40 10.91
C PHE A 48 -7.27 7.39 10.21
N LYS A 49 -7.31 7.50 8.89
CA LYS A 49 -7.88 6.51 7.98
C LYS A 49 -6.74 5.68 7.43
N VAL A 50 -6.86 4.36 7.47
CA VAL A 50 -5.86 3.44 6.93
C VAL A 50 -6.50 2.55 5.86
N GLU A 51 -6.05 2.72 4.61
CA GLU A 51 -6.44 1.86 3.48
C GLU A 51 -5.39 0.77 3.28
N VAL A 52 -5.82 -0.49 3.26
CA VAL A 52 -4.93 -1.64 3.17
C VAL A 52 -4.86 -2.13 1.72
N LYS A 53 -3.64 -2.48 1.30
CA LYS A 53 -3.40 -3.17 0.03
C LYS A 53 -2.44 -4.31 0.29
N THR A 54 -2.81 -5.52 -0.15
CA THR A 54 -2.01 -6.73 0.10
C THR A 54 -1.41 -7.25 -1.19
N SER A 55 -0.14 -7.66 -1.13
CA SER A 55 0.56 -8.37 -2.20
C SER A 55 1.35 -9.53 -1.61
N SER A 56 1.57 -10.56 -2.41
CA SER A 56 2.36 -11.75 -2.05
C SER A 56 3.41 -12.11 -3.09
N VAL A 57 3.68 -11.19 -4.02
CA VAL A 57 4.51 -11.45 -5.20
C VAL A 57 5.53 -10.34 -5.35
N THR A 58 6.79 -10.74 -5.47
CA THR A 58 7.87 -9.88 -5.94
C THR A 58 8.06 -10.05 -7.45
N ARG A 59 8.51 -9.00 -8.12
CA ARG A 59 8.83 -9.01 -9.56
C ARG A 59 10.12 -8.27 -9.79
N ASN A 60 10.94 -8.73 -10.74
CA ASN A 60 12.08 -7.98 -11.21
C ASN A 60 11.68 -7.16 -12.44
N GLU A 61 11.35 -5.88 -12.23
CA GLU A 61 10.95 -4.95 -13.29
C GLU A 61 12.04 -3.88 -13.45
N LEU A 62 12.97 -4.11 -14.38
CA LEU A 62 14.13 -3.23 -14.59
C LEU A 62 13.73 -1.79 -14.93
N ASN A 63 12.62 -1.58 -15.64
CA ASN A 63 12.08 -0.25 -15.94
C ASN A 63 11.59 0.49 -14.69
N PHE A 64 11.43 -0.20 -13.56
CA PHE A 64 11.02 0.36 -12.28
C PHE A 64 12.09 0.11 -11.18
N GLY A 65 13.37 0.05 -11.56
CA GLY A 65 14.49 -0.03 -10.61
C GLY A 65 14.90 -1.44 -10.17
N GLY A 66 14.23 -2.49 -10.67
CA GLY A 66 14.59 -3.88 -10.44
C GLY A 66 13.59 -4.65 -9.59
N GLU A 67 14.09 -5.44 -8.64
CA GLU A 67 13.25 -6.27 -7.78
C GLU A 67 12.39 -5.41 -6.84
N ASN A 68 11.08 -5.61 -6.92
CA ASN A 68 10.08 -4.83 -6.21
C ASN A 68 8.88 -5.67 -5.81
N ILE A 69 8.11 -5.14 -4.86
CA ILE A 69 6.75 -5.57 -4.53
C ILE A 69 5.80 -4.56 -5.16
N GLY A 70 4.82 -5.06 -5.93
CA GLY A 70 3.80 -4.24 -6.57
C GLY A 70 2.42 -4.46 -5.95
N TRP A 71 1.68 -3.37 -5.73
CA TRP A 71 0.27 -3.39 -5.34
C TRP A 71 -0.58 -2.75 -6.42
N ARG A 72 -1.68 -3.43 -6.77
CA ARG A 72 -2.62 -2.94 -7.77
C ARG A 72 -3.37 -1.73 -7.23
N MET A 73 -3.30 -0.66 -7.99
CA MET A 73 -3.99 0.61 -7.77
C MET A 73 -4.90 0.91 -8.97
N GLY A 74 -5.58 2.05 -8.91
CA GLY A 74 -6.43 2.54 -10.00
C GLY A 74 -6.30 4.04 -10.19
N GLN A 75 -6.70 4.57 -11.35
CA GLN A 75 -6.56 5.98 -11.73
C GLN A 75 -7.05 6.95 -10.65
N LYS A 76 -8.17 6.65 -9.99
CA LYS A 76 -8.69 7.46 -8.87
C LYS A 76 -7.67 7.78 -7.78
N HIS A 77 -6.64 6.94 -7.59
CA HIS A 77 -5.63 7.12 -6.55
C HIS A 77 -4.62 8.21 -6.89
N GLU A 78 -4.56 8.69 -8.14
CA GLU A 78 -3.78 9.87 -8.51
C GLU A 78 -4.29 11.15 -7.84
N ASP A 79 -5.59 11.19 -7.51
CA ASP A 79 -6.24 12.40 -7.00
C ASP A 79 -6.62 12.30 -5.50
N ILE A 80 -6.42 11.13 -4.87
CA ILE A 80 -6.72 10.95 -3.45
C ILE A 80 -5.57 11.53 -2.62
N ILE A 81 -5.74 12.78 -2.21
CA ILE A 81 -4.80 13.51 -1.37
C ILE A 81 -5.54 14.00 -0.12
N LEU A 82 -5.38 13.28 0.98
CA LEU A 82 -6.03 13.56 2.27
C LEU A 82 -5.00 13.50 3.39
N ASP A 83 -4.95 14.57 4.21
CA ASP A 83 -3.98 14.73 5.30
C ASP A 83 -3.98 13.58 6.31
N ASN A 84 -5.14 12.94 6.52
CA ASN A 84 -5.31 11.86 7.49
C ASN A 84 -5.53 10.47 6.86
N LEU A 85 -5.29 10.31 5.55
CA LEU A 85 -5.34 8.98 4.90
C LEU A 85 -3.93 8.45 4.67
N ILE A 86 -3.66 7.30 5.28
CA ILE A 86 -2.41 6.55 5.14
C ILE A 86 -2.72 5.23 4.43
N TYR A 87 -1.95 4.88 3.42
CA TYR A 87 -1.97 3.54 2.85
C TYR A 87 -1.08 2.61 3.68
N CYS A 88 -1.60 1.46 4.07
CA CYS A 88 -0.83 0.35 4.61
C CYS A 88 -0.65 -0.71 3.53
N PHE A 89 0.51 -0.70 2.88
CA PHE A 89 0.89 -1.74 1.95
C PHE A 89 1.43 -2.93 2.73
N VAL A 90 0.77 -4.06 2.62
CA VAL A 90 1.14 -5.30 3.31
C VAL A 90 1.73 -6.26 2.28
N PHE A 91 2.91 -6.78 2.60
CA PHE A 91 3.51 -7.88 1.85
C PHE A 91 3.42 -9.16 2.69
N ILE A 92 2.76 -10.19 2.17
CA ILE A 92 2.65 -11.51 2.79
C ILE A 92 3.46 -12.50 1.95
N PRO A 93 4.65 -12.93 2.39
CA PRO A 93 5.43 -13.94 1.69
C PRO A 93 4.64 -15.24 1.49
N THR A 94 4.86 -15.92 0.37
CA THR A 94 4.30 -17.26 0.15
C THR A 94 5.01 -18.32 0.98
N ASN A 95 6.25 -18.05 1.39
CA ASN A 95 7.01 -18.86 2.32
C ASN A 95 6.59 -18.54 3.77
N TYR A 96 5.92 -19.47 4.43
CA TYR A 96 5.39 -19.28 5.79
C TYR A 96 6.46 -19.14 6.89
N THR A 97 7.73 -19.36 6.59
CA THR A 97 8.82 -19.09 7.54
C THR A 97 9.25 -17.63 7.55
N GLU A 98 8.85 -16.85 6.54
CA GLU A 98 9.14 -15.42 6.45
C GLU A 98 8.03 -14.59 7.10
N GLN A 99 8.41 -13.49 7.73
CA GLN A 99 7.43 -12.59 8.35
C GLN A 99 6.82 -11.66 7.30
N PRO A 100 5.50 -11.40 7.37
CA PRO A 100 4.90 -10.34 6.58
C PRO A 100 5.51 -8.97 6.92
N ARG A 101 5.38 -8.02 6.00
CA ARG A 101 5.93 -6.67 6.13
C ARG A 101 4.83 -5.64 5.94
N VAL A 102 4.92 -4.51 6.65
CA VAL A 102 4.01 -3.36 6.47
C VAL A 102 4.78 -2.11 6.07
N PHE A 103 4.21 -1.38 5.12
CA PHE A 103 4.73 -0.09 4.67
C PHE A 103 3.62 0.95 4.78
N PHE A 104 3.84 1.98 5.60
CA PHE A 104 2.91 3.08 5.78
C PHE A 104 3.32 4.26 4.89
N VAL A 105 2.40 4.72 4.04
CA VAL A 105 2.67 5.75 3.03
C VAL A 105 1.53 6.77 3.03
N PRO A 106 1.80 8.09 3.14
CA PRO A 106 0.77 9.12 3.02
C PRO A 106 0.06 9.05 1.66
N SER A 107 -1.23 9.35 1.63
CA SER A 107 -2.02 9.36 0.39
C SER A 107 -1.41 10.27 -0.70
N ALA A 108 -0.86 11.42 -0.32
CA ALA A 108 -0.14 12.32 -1.22
C ALA A 108 1.05 11.66 -1.94
N GLU A 109 1.84 10.85 -1.22
CA GLU A 109 2.99 10.14 -1.79
C GLU A 109 2.57 9.00 -2.70
N VAL A 110 1.47 8.31 -2.35
CA VAL A 110 0.85 7.31 -3.22
C VAL A 110 0.37 7.94 -4.51
N ALA A 111 -0.41 9.02 -4.43
CA ALA A 111 -0.93 9.78 -5.57
C ALA A 111 0.20 10.23 -6.52
N ARG A 112 1.23 10.86 -5.96
CA ARG A 112 2.42 11.29 -6.70
C ARG A 112 3.10 10.13 -7.41
N TYR A 113 3.31 9.00 -6.72
CA TYR A 113 3.98 7.85 -7.29
C TYR A 113 3.16 7.20 -8.41
N VAL A 114 1.87 6.94 -8.19
CA VAL A 114 1.05 6.22 -9.18
C VAL A 114 0.81 7.06 -10.44
N HIS A 115 0.75 8.39 -10.31
CA HIS A 115 0.71 9.30 -11.45
C HIS A 115 2.01 9.20 -12.28
N TRP A 116 3.17 9.36 -11.62
CA TRP A 116 4.47 9.24 -12.27
C TRP A 116 4.69 7.86 -12.91
N GLU A 117 4.32 6.78 -12.21
CA GLU A 117 4.52 5.40 -12.67
C GLU A 117 3.75 5.13 -13.96
N HIS A 118 2.50 5.61 -14.05
CA HIS A 118 1.67 5.44 -15.23
C HIS A 118 2.12 6.29 -16.40
N ASP A 119 2.49 7.54 -16.16
CA ASP A 119 3.09 8.40 -17.19
C ASP A 119 4.38 7.79 -17.73
N HIS A 120 5.25 7.30 -16.83
CA HIS A 120 6.47 6.60 -17.21
C HIS A 120 6.17 5.33 -18.00
N TRP A 121 5.19 4.54 -17.58
CA TRP A 121 4.75 3.36 -18.30
C TRP A 121 4.23 3.70 -19.70
N LEU A 122 3.36 4.69 -19.84
CA LEU A 122 2.77 5.08 -21.13
C LEU A 122 3.82 5.61 -22.11
N HIS A 123 4.70 6.50 -21.66
CA HIS A 123 5.48 7.35 -22.55
C HIS A 123 6.97 7.01 -22.60
N ASN A 124 7.53 6.40 -21.55
CA ASN A 124 8.97 6.26 -21.38
C ASN A 124 9.46 4.80 -21.42
N ILE A 125 8.55 3.83 -21.33
CA ILE A 125 8.88 2.40 -21.47
C ILE A 125 8.72 1.95 -22.93
N PRO A 126 9.71 1.23 -23.52
CA PRO A 126 9.56 0.66 -24.85
C PRO A 126 8.50 -0.44 -24.87
N HIS A 127 7.43 -0.24 -25.63
CA HIS A 127 6.39 -1.26 -25.82
C HIS A 127 6.53 -1.98 -27.15
N LYS A 128 6.33 -3.29 -27.15
CA LYS A 128 6.31 -4.10 -28.39
C LYS A 128 5.08 -3.83 -29.27
N ARG A 129 4.05 -3.20 -28.72
CA ARG A 129 2.77 -2.86 -29.34
C ARG A 129 2.29 -1.53 -28.77
N GLU A 130 1.39 -0.86 -29.48
CA GLU A 130 0.68 0.29 -28.95
C GLU A 130 -0.03 -0.06 -27.64
N VAL A 131 0.21 0.74 -26.61
CA VAL A 131 -0.45 0.61 -25.31
C VAL A 131 -1.59 1.61 -25.24
N LYS A 132 -2.69 1.19 -24.58
CA LYS A 132 -3.82 2.07 -24.32
C LYS A 132 -3.70 2.64 -22.92
N ASP A 133 -4.11 3.89 -22.76
CA ASP A 133 -4.40 4.44 -21.46
C ASP A 133 -5.59 3.68 -20.84
N THR A 134 -5.42 3.20 -19.61
CA THR A 134 -6.41 2.42 -18.86
C THR A 134 -6.42 2.88 -17.42
N ASP A 135 -7.43 2.52 -16.64
CA ASP A 135 -7.50 2.90 -15.21
C ASP A 135 -6.48 2.19 -14.32
N MET A 136 -5.65 1.27 -14.84
CA MET A 136 -4.75 0.46 -14.01
C MET A 136 -3.50 1.24 -13.61
N ARG A 137 -3.18 1.22 -12.32
CA ARG A 137 -1.95 1.79 -11.75
C ARG A 137 -1.25 0.76 -10.88
N THR A 138 0.04 0.93 -10.62
CA THR A 138 0.76 0.08 -9.67
C THR A 138 1.60 0.92 -8.73
N PHE A 139 1.38 0.79 -7.43
CA PHE A 139 2.32 1.32 -6.43
C PHE A 139 3.42 0.26 -6.20
N ARG A 140 4.69 0.66 -6.23
CA ARG A 140 5.81 -0.27 -6.02
C ARG A 140 6.75 0.20 -4.93
N ILE A 141 7.29 -0.78 -4.21
CA ILE A 141 8.41 -0.60 -3.28
C ILE A 141 9.51 -1.58 -3.69
N LEU A 142 10.74 -1.09 -3.85
CA LEU A 142 11.90 -1.93 -4.13
C LEU A 142 12.16 -2.87 -2.94
N THR A 143 12.53 -4.13 -3.22
CA THR A 143 12.77 -5.14 -2.17
C THR A 143 14.11 -4.97 -1.45
N ARG A 144 15.00 -4.12 -1.98
CA ARG A 144 16.37 -3.93 -1.47
C ARG A 144 16.38 -3.05 -0.23
N ASP A 145 17.03 -3.53 0.84
CA ASP A 145 17.33 -2.84 2.11
C ASP A 145 16.12 -2.16 2.79
N PHE A 146 16.39 -1.48 3.92
CA PHE A 146 15.40 -0.72 4.68
C PHE A 146 14.72 0.33 3.79
N HIS A 147 13.40 0.27 3.67
CA HIS A 147 12.62 1.30 2.99
C HIS A 147 12.11 2.33 4.00
N GLN A 148 12.13 3.62 3.66
CA GLN A 148 11.66 4.71 4.54
C GLN A 148 10.19 4.57 5.00
N TRP A 149 9.41 3.74 4.31
CA TRP A 149 7.99 3.48 4.61
C TRP A 149 7.80 2.24 5.47
N GLU A 150 8.79 1.35 5.53
CA GLU A 150 8.70 0.11 6.27
C GLU A 150 8.63 0.40 7.77
N ASN A 151 7.56 -0.07 8.42
CA ASN A 151 7.30 0.20 9.84
C ASN A 151 7.37 1.70 10.22
N ASN A 152 7.03 2.61 9.29
CA ASN A 152 7.07 4.05 9.56
C ASN A 152 5.84 4.52 10.35
N PHE A 153 5.81 4.20 11.64
CA PHE A 153 4.73 4.59 12.55
C PHE A 153 4.74 6.08 12.92
N THR A 154 5.80 6.83 12.57
CA THR A 154 5.88 8.27 12.86
C THR A 154 4.79 9.08 12.14
N LEU A 155 4.19 8.51 11.09
CA LEU A 155 3.04 9.08 10.39
C LEU A 155 1.77 9.18 11.25
N PHE A 156 1.74 8.53 12.41
CA PHE A 156 0.60 8.54 13.32
C PHE A 156 0.78 9.44 14.55
N GLU A 157 1.89 10.20 14.62
CA GLU A 157 2.23 11.07 15.75
C GLU A 157 1.81 12.54 15.57
#